data_AF-A0A087T2M7-F1
#
_entry.id   AF-A0A087T2M7-F1
#
_cell.length_a   1.000
_cell.length_b   1.000
_cell.length_c   1.000
_cell.angle_alpha   90.00
_cell.angle_beta   90.00
_cell.angle_gamma   90.00
#
_symmetry.space_group_name_H-M   'P 1'
#
loop_
_entity.id
_entity.type
_entity.pdbx_description
1 polymer ?
#
loop_
_entity_poly.entity_id
_entity_poly.type
_entity_poly.pdbx_seq_one_letter_code
_entity_poly.pdbx_strand_id
1 'polypeptide(L)' 'MGCIGKDKFGEILESKAKDAGVLVSYQYHDTLPTGTCAVIITDQGAN' A
#
# COMPACT_ATOMS: atom_id res chain seq x y z
N MET A 1 -2.94 7.51 9.49
CA MET A 1 -1.76 8.26 9.00
C MET A 1 -0.65 7.26 8.72
N GLY A 2 0.06 7.38 7.60
CA GLY A 2 1.13 6.45 7.19
C GLY A 2 2.16 7.12 6.28
N CYS A 3 3.18 6.40 5.84
CA CYS A 3 4.20 6.89 4.90
C CYS A 3 4.15 6.06 3.62
N ILE A 4 4.16 6.72 2.46
CA ILE A 4 4.20 6.09 1.13
C ILE A 4 5.27 6.74 0.27
N GLY A 5 5.84 5.97 -0.66
CA GLY A 5 6.72 6.50 -1.68
C GLY A 5 5.92 7.24 -2.76
N LYS A 6 6.58 8.14 -3.49
CA LYS A 6 6.03 8.69 -4.75
C LYS A 6 6.18 7.68 -5.88
N ASP A 7 5.39 6.62 -5.80
CA ASP A 7 5.36 5.56 -6.78
C ASP A 7 3.92 5.09 -7.03
N LYS A 8 3.75 4.26 -8.05
CA LYS A 8 2.44 3.76 -8.48
C LYS A 8 1.69 3.02 -7.37
N PHE A 9 2.40 2.33 -6.47
CA PHE A 9 1.75 1.60 -5.38
C PHE A 9 1.21 2.56 -4.32
N GLY A 10 1.94 3.64 -4.03
CA GLY A 10 1.47 4.73 -3.18
C GLY A 10 0.17 5.36 -3.68
N GLU A 11 0.10 5.68 -4.98
CA GLU A 11 -1.13 6.22 -5.59
C GLU A 11 -2.30 5.23 -5.53
N ILE A 12 -2.05 3.94 -5.78
CA ILE A 12 -3.08 2.89 -5.68
C ILE A 12 -3.61 2.79 -4.24
N LEU A 13 -2.72 2.80 -3.25
CA LEU A 13 -3.09 2.78 -1.82
C LEU A 13 -3.96 3.97 -1.44
N GLU A 14 -3.57 5.19 -1.85
CA GLU A 14 -4.35 6.38 -1.56
C GLU A 14 -5.72 6.36 -2.25
N SER A 15 -5.77 5.98 -3.53
CA SER A 15 -7.02 5.88 -4.29
C SER A 15 -7.98 4.86 -3.66
N LYS A 16 -7.49 3.67 -3.30
CA LYS A 16 -8.32 2.63 -2.67
C LYS A 16 -8.80 3.03 -1.29
N ALA A 17 -7.98 3.73 -0.51
CA ALA A 17 -8.41 4.19 0.80
C ALA A 17 -9.46 5.32 0.72
N LYS A 18 -9.34 6.23 -0.25
CA LYS A 18 -10.37 7.23 -0.56
C LYS A 18 -11.67 6.59 -1.04
N ASP A 19 -11.59 5.59 -1.92
CA ASP A 19 -12.74 4.83 -2.42
C ASP A 19 -13.50 4.11 -1.29
N ALA A 20 -12.76 3.58 -0.30
CA ALA A 20 -13.32 3.02 0.92
C ALA A 20 -13.90 4.07 1.91
N GLY A 21 -13.86 5.36 1.56
CA GLY A 21 -14.37 6.46 2.39
C GLY A 21 -13.48 6.79 3.60
N VAL A 22 -12.24 6.29 3.62
CA VAL A 22 -11.31 6.51 4.73
C VAL A 22 -10.59 7.85 4.53
N LEU A 23 -10.63 8.71 5.54
CA LEU A 23 -9.83 9.93 5.57
C LEU A 23 -8.35 9.56 5.79
N VAL A 24 -7.63 9.40 4.69
CA VAL A 24 -6.20 9.10 4.71
C VAL A 24 -5.36 10.36 4.57
N SER A 25 -4.29 10.40 5.36
CA SER A 25 -3.21 11.37 5.23
C SER A 25 -1.90 10.59 5.26
N TYR A 26 -1.16 10.67 4.14
CA TYR A 26 0.10 9.98 3.95
C TYR A 26 1.24 11.00 3.83
N GLN A 27 2.36 10.69 4.48
CA GLN A 27 3.62 11.39 4.25
C GLN A 27 4.27 10.81 2.99
N TYR A 28 4.55 11.66 2.01
CA TYR A 28 5.22 11.26 0.78
C TYR A 28 6.73 11.27 0.95
N HIS A 29 7.38 10.23 0.46
CA HIS A 29 8.84 10.17 0.40
C HIS A 29 9.33 10.01 -1.04
N ASP A 30 10.22 10.90 -1.47
CA ASP A 30 10.74 10.95 -2.85
C ASP A 30 11.84 9.92 -3.12
N THR A 31 12.50 9.42 -2.08
CA THR A 31 13.69 8.58 -2.17
C THR A 31 13.45 7.12 -1.79
N LEU A 32 12.41 6.83 -0.99
CA LEU A 32 12.09 5.46 -0.57
C LEU A 32 10.83 4.96 -1.30
N PRO A 33 10.85 3.70 -1.76
CA PRO A 33 9.67 3.08 -2.37
C PRO A 33 8.60 2.77 -1.31
N THR A 34 7.35 2.69 -1.75
CA THR A 34 6.23 2.23 -0.93
C THR A 34 6.46 0.81 -0.43
N GLY A 35 6.23 0.58 0.87
CA GLY A 35 6.38 -0.72 1.50
C GLY A 35 5.51 -1.78 0.83
N THR A 36 6.11 -2.91 0.50
CA THR A 36 5.42 -4.05 -0.13
C THR A 36 5.50 -5.26 0.79
N CYS A 37 4.39 -6.00 0.94
CA CYS A 37 4.35 -7.25 1.68
C CYS A 37 4.19 -8.41 0.71
N ALA A 38 5.07 -9.42 0.80
CA ALA A 38 4.96 -10.63 0.02
C ALA A 38 4.10 -11.64 0.79
N VAL A 39 3.00 -12.07 0.19
CA VAL A 39 2.13 -13.12 0.73
C VAL A 39 2.16 -14.30 -0.24
N ILE A 40 2.65 -15.44 0.24
CA ILE A 40 2.73 -16.68 -0.53
C ILE A 40 1.58 -17.56 -0.05
N ILE A 41 0.60 -17.78 -0.92
CA ILE A 41 -0.58 -18.60 -0.63
C ILE A 41 -0.39 -19.95 -1.32
N THR A 42 -0.23 -21.02 -0.55
CA THR A 42 -0.39 -22.41 -1.02
C THR A 42 -1.83 -22.84 -0.81
N ASP A 43 -2.25 -23.97 -1.40
CA ASP A 43 -3.65 -24.41 -1.50
C ASP A 43 -4.31 -24.58 -0.11
N GLN A 44 -4.88 -23.49 0.44
CA GLN A 44 -5.28 -23.36 1.85
C GLN A 44 -4.17 -23.70 2.88
N GLY A 45 -2.89 -23.53 2.49
CA GLY A 45 -1.76 -23.93 3.33
C GLY A 45 -1.32 -25.39 3.14
N ALA A 46 -1.87 -26.12 2.17
CA ALA A 46 -1.40 -27.45 1.82
C ALA A 46 -0.14 -27.38 0.94
N ASN A 47 0.88 -28.12 1.37
CA ASN A 47 2.10 -28.42 0.63
C ASN A 47 2.02 -29.83 0.04
#